data_AF-A0A3D6DKZ9-F1
#
_entry.id   AF-A0A3D6DKZ9-F1
#
_cell.length_a   1.000
_cell.length_b   1.000
_cell.length_c   1.000
_cell.angle_alpha   90.00
_cell.angle_beta   90.00
_cell.angle_gamma   90.00
#
_symmetry.space_group_name_H-M   'P 1'
#
loop_
_entity.id
_entity.type
_entity.pdbx_description
1 polymer ?
#
loop_
_entity_poly.entity_id
_entity_poly.type
_entity_poly.pdbx_seq_one_letter_code
_entity_poly.pdbx_strand_id
1 'polypeptide(L)'
;MAYLPNIIFAIILIYAILFFSKNIRSIVRNINRGKPIDRSDQPAKRWGNVFRIALGQSKMVDRPISGILHIIVYVGFVVINIELIEIVLDGLLGTHRLFAPYMGSMYNVLIATFEVFAALVLISVVIFWLRRNAIKI
;
A
#
# COMPACT_ATOMS: atom_id res chain seq x y z
N MET A 1 -6.52 -1.08 31.27
CA MET A 1 -6.31 -0.06 30.22
C MET A 1 -4.82 0.24 30.14
N ALA A 2 -4.15 -0.19 29.07
CA ALA A 2 -2.75 0.13 28.84
C ALA A 2 -2.68 1.45 28.05
N TYR A 3 -2.82 2.59 28.74
CA TYR A 3 -2.80 3.90 28.08
C TYR A 3 -1.42 4.27 27.50
N LEU A 4 -0.35 3.75 28.11
CA LEU A 4 1.01 4.05 27.72
C LEU A 4 1.33 3.57 26.28
N PRO A 5 1.03 2.31 25.88
CA PRO A 5 1.13 1.87 24.48
C PRO A 5 0.39 2.75 23.48
N ASN A 6 -0.86 3.11 23.76
CA ASN A 6 -1.67 3.92 22.86
C ASN A 6 -1.11 5.33 22.67
N ILE A 7 -0.63 5.95 23.75
CA ILE A 7 0.00 7.27 23.70
C ILE A 7 1.29 7.21 22.88
N ILE A 8 2.12 6.19 23.09
CA ILE A 8 3.34 5.98 22.29
C ILE A 8 2.98 5.79 20.82
N PHE A 9 1.99 4.94 20.52
CA PHE A 9 1.52 4.71 19.16
C PHE A 9 1.02 6.00 18.50
N ALA A 10 0.20 6.79 19.20
CA ALA A 10 -0.32 8.06 18.70
C ALA A 10 0.80 9.07 18.40
N ILE A 11 1.80 9.19 19.28
CA ILE A 11 2.96 10.08 19.05
C ILE A 11 3.72 9.64 17.79
N ILE A 12 4.01 8.34 17.65
CA ILE A 12 4.71 7.78 16.49
C ILE A 12 3.89 8.01 15.20
N LEU A 13 2.58 7.76 15.24
CA LEU A 13 1.68 7.96 14.11
C LEU A 13 1.65 9.42 13.66
N ILE A 14 1.50 10.36 14.60
CA ILE A 14 1.53 11.80 14.31
C ILE A 14 2.88 12.19 13.69
N TYR A 15 3.98 11.75 14.29
CA TYR A 15 5.31 12.03 13.76
C TYR A 15 5.48 11.48 12.33
N ALA A 16 5.05 10.24 12.07
CA ALA A 16 5.11 9.62 10.75
C ALA A 16 4.31 10.41 9.70
N ILE A 17 3.09 10.84 10.04
CA ILE A 17 2.24 11.65 9.15
C ILE A 17 2.87 13.01 8.85
N LEU A 18 3.41 13.69 9.87
CA LEU A 18 4.08 14.99 9.70
C LEU A 18 5.34 14.86 8.84
N PHE A 19 6.16 13.84 9.09
CA PHE A 19 7.36 13.56 8.33
C PHE A 19 7.02 13.22 6.86
N PHE A 20 6.05 12.33 6.64
CA PHE A 20 5.56 12.00 5.29
C PHE A 20 5.06 13.26 4.56
N SER A 21 4.22 14.06 5.21
CA SER A 21 3.67 15.30 4.66
C SER A 21 4.76 16.30 4.28
N LYS A 22 5.81 16.45 5.11
CA LYS A 22 6.97 17.31 4.81
C LYS A 22 7.72 16.84 3.55
N ASN A 23 7.91 15.53 3.41
CA ASN A 23 8.58 14.95 2.23
C ASN A 23 7.75 15.16 0.96
N ILE A 24 6.44 14.92 1.00
CA ILE A 24 5.54 15.19 -0.13
C ILE A 24 5.60 16.66 -0.54
N ARG A 25 5.56 17.60 0.40
CA ARG A 25 5.70 19.04 0.09
C ARG A 25 7.03 19.36 -0.58
N SER A 26 8.12 18.71 -0.17
CA SER A 26 9.42 18.88 -0.82
C SER A 26 9.41 18.39 -2.27
N ILE A 27 8.82 17.22 -2.52
CA ILE A 27 8.65 16.66 -3.87
C ILE A 27 7.82 17.60 -4.75
N VAL A 28 6.65 18.02 -4.27
CA VAL A 28 5.76 18.94 -5.01
C VAL A 28 6.45 20.26 -5.33
N ARG A 29 7.17 20.84 -4.34
CA ARG A 29 7.96 22.06 -4.55
C ARG A 29 9.02 21.87 -5.64
N ASN A 30 9.72 20.74 -5.65
CA ASN A 30 10.76 20.48 -6.64
C ASN A 30 10.17 20.26 -8.05
N ILE A 31 9.04 19.57 -8.15
CA ILE A 31 8.31 19.40 -9.43
C ILE A 31 7.88 20.77 -9.98
N ASN A 32 7.34 21.64 -9.13
CA ASN A 32 6.87 22.98 -9.53
C ASN A 32 7.99 23.97 -9.88
N ARG A 33 9.25 23.66 -9.53
CA ARG A 33 10.44 24.42 -9.96
C ARG A 33 10.94 24.00 -11.35
N GLY A 34 10.40 22.92 -11.93
CA GLY A 34 10.74 22.49 -13.27
C GLY A 34 10.25 23.47 -14.35
N LYS A 35 10.68 23.26 -15.60
CA LYS A 35 10.19 24.06 -16.73
C LYS A 35 8.67 23.85 -16.90
N PRO A 36 7.88 24.92 -17.03
CA PRO A 36 6.46 24.78 -17.36
C PRO A 36 6.35 24.14 -18.74
N ILE A 37 5.61 23.04 -18.82
CA ILE A 37 5.28 22.35 -20.06
C ILE A 37 3.78 22.22 -20.07
N ASP A 38 3.15 22.76 -21.11
CA ASP A 38 1.72 22.60 -21.31
C ASP A 38 1.40 21.13 -21.64
N ARG A 39 0.41 20.59 -20.92
CA ARG A 39 -0.04 19.21 -21.00
C ARG A 39 -1.57 19.13 -20.94
N SER A 40 -2.28 20.24 -21.19
CA SER A 40 -3.75 20.25 -21.22
C SER A 40 -4.33 19.59 -22.48
N ASP A 41 -3.49 19.19 -23.42
CA ASP A 41 -3.91 18.52 -24.64
C ASP A 41 -4.36 17.06 -24.39
N GLN A 42 -5.43 16.64 -25.06
CA GLN A 42 -5.90 15.24 -25.12
C GLN A 42 -6.06 14.54 -23.74
N PRO A 43 -6.80 15.12 -22.79
CA PRO A 43 -6.90 14.60 -21.41
C PRO A 43 -7.36 13.15 -21.35
N ALA A 44 -8.33 12.77 -22.19
CA ALA A 44 -8.86 11.40 -22.23
C ALA A 44 -7.76 10.35 -22.59
N LYS A 45 -6.91 10.64 -23.58
CA LYS A 45 -5.82 9.72 -23.97
C LYS A 45 -4.77 9.62 -22.86
N ARG A 46 -4.48 10.73 -22.18
CA ARG A 46 -3.50 10.76 -21.08
C ARG A 46 -3.98 9.97 -19.88
N TRP A 47 -5.23 10.16 -19.45
CA TRP A 47 -5.84 9.37 -18.40
C TRP A 47 -5.93 7.89 -18.77
N GLY A 48 -6.31 7.57 -20.01
CA GLY A 48 -6.28 6.19 -20.52
C GLY A 48 -4.89 5.56 -20.41
N ASN A 49 -3.84 6.31 -20.73
CA ASN A 49 -2.46 5.86 -20.56
C ASN A 49 -2.05 5.69 -19.09
N VAL A 50 -2.48 6.61 -18.20
CA VAL A 50 -2.27 6.48 -16.75
C VAL A 50 -2.93 5.21 -16.24
N PHE A 51 -4.20 4.95 -16.55
CA PHE A 51 -4.87 3.73 -16.12
C PHE A 51 -4.19 2.47 -16.66
N ARG A 52 -3.81 2.45 -17.94
CA ARG A 52 -3.12 1.31 -18.57
C ARG A 52 -1.78 1.00 -17.89
N ILE A 53 -0.99 2.03 -17.58
CA ILE A 53 0.35 1.86 -17.00
C ILE A 53 0.27 1.64 -15.49
N ALA A 54 -0.46 2.50 -14.77
CA ALA A 54 -0.47 2.54 -13.30
C ALA A 54 -1.38 1.49 -12.67
N LEU A 55 -2.56 1.21 -13.25
CA LEU A 55 -3.45 0.15 -12.76
C LEU A 55 -3.23 -1.17 -13.50
N GLY A 56 -3.08 -1.10 -14.82
CA GLY A 56 -2.91 -2.29 -15.67
C GLY A 56 -1.52 -2.93 -15.58
N GLN A 57 -0.55 -2.29 -14.93
CA GLN A 57 0.82 -2.78 -14.76
C GLN A 57 1.47 -3.26 -16.06
N SER A 58 1.09 -2.66 -17.20
CA SER A 58 1.31 -3.24 -18.53
C SER A 58 2.77 -3.48 -18.88
N LYS A 59 3.72 -2.80 -18.23
CA LYS A 59 5.17 -2.97 -18.44
C LYS A 59 5.80 -4.10 -17.63
N MET A 60 5.14 -4.55 -16.56
CA MET A 60 5.66 -5.62 -15.70
C MET A 60 5.19 -7.00 -16.14
N VAL A 61 4.09 -7.08 -16.88
CA VAL A 61 3.54 -8.33 -17.42
C VAL A 61 4.36 -8.87 -18.59
N ASP A 62 5.19 -8.03 -19.23
CA ASP A 62 6.14 -8.43 -20.28
C ASP A 62 7.15 -9.50 -19.80
N ARG A 63 7.34 -9.64 -18.48
CA ARG A 63 8.12 -10.71 -17.86
C ARG A 63 7.20 -11.58 -17.01
N PRO A 64 6.75 -12.76 -17.47
CA PRO A 64 5.61 -13.47 -16.90
C PRO A 64 5.77 -13.77 -15.41
N ILE A 65 6.94 -14.24 -14.97
CA ILE A 65 7.20 -14.55 -13.55
C ILE A 65 7.16 -13.28 -12.70
N SER A 66 7.85 -12.22 -13.12
CA SER A 66 7.89 -10.97 -12.36
C SER A 66 6.53 -10.26 -12.36
N GLY A 67 5.78 -10.36 -13.45
CA GLY A 67 4.44 -9.80 -13.59
C GLY A 67 3.44 -10.47 -12.66
N ILE A 68 3.40 -11.81 -12.62
CA ILE A 68 2.52 -12.56 -11.72
C ILE A 68 2.80 -12.20 -10.25
N LEU A 69 4.07 -12.25 -9.85
CA LEU A 69 4.48 -11.90 -8.48
C LEU A 69 4.11 -10.44 -8.16
N HIS A 70 4.27 -9.53 -9.12
CA HIS A 70 3.90 -8.13 -8.90
C HIS A 70 2.39 -7.94 -8.76
N ILE A 71 1.57 -8.64 -9.55
CA ILE A 71 0.11 -8.57 -9.46
C ILE A 71 -0.37 -9.08 -8.10
N ILE A 72 0.19 -10.20 -7.62
CA ILE A 72 -0.09 -10.73 -6.28
C ILE A 72 0.23 -9.68 -5.22
N VAL A 73 1.42 -9.07 -5.30
CA VAL A 73 1.85 -8.02 -4.38
C VAL A 73 0.94 -6.80 -4.45
N TYR A 74 0.60 -6.34 -5.66
CA TYR A 74 -0.24 -5.18 -5.90
C TYR A 74 -1.65 -5.37 -5.32
N VAL A 75 -2.33 -6.46 -5.68
CA VAL A 75 -3.68 -6.77 -5.18
C VAL A 75 -3.64 -7.02 -3.69
N GLY A 76 -2.67 -7.79 -3.20
CA GLY A 76 -2.51 -8.07 -1.78
C GLY A 76 -2.33 -6.81 -0.97
N PHE A 77 -1.48 -5.86 -1.40
CA PHE A 77 -1.35 -4.58 -0.71
C PHE A 77 -2.63 -3.76 -0.73
N VAL A 78 -3.35 -3.68 -1.86
CA VAL A 78 -4.63 -2.95 -1.91
C VAL A 78 -5.64 -3.53 -0.92
N VAL A 79 -5.75 -4.85 -0.86
CA VAL A 79 -6.68 -5.56 0.04
C VAL A 79 -6.27 -5.38 1.51
N ILE A 80 -5.00 -5.61 1.85
CA ILE A 80 -4.48 -5.51 3.23
C ILE A 80 -4.51 -4.06 3.74
N ASN A 81 -4.42 -3.05 2.87
CA ASN A 81 -4.55 -1.65 3.31
C ASN A 81 -5.95 -1.33 3.88
N ILE A 82 -6.98 -2.13 3.55
CA ILE A 82 -8.28 -2.04 4.20
C ILE A 82 -8.18 -2.47 5.66
N GLU A 83 -7.46 -3.58 5.93
CA GLU A 83 -7.14 -4.05 7.29
C GLU A 83 -6.29 -3.05 8.08
N LEU A 84 -5.37 -2.35 7.40
CA LEU A 84 -4.51 -1.35 8.04
C LEU A 84 -5.33 -0.26 8.76
N ILE A 85 -6.51 0.09 8.25
CA ILE A 85 -7.41 1.06 8.91
C ILE A 85 -7.82 0.52 10.28
N GLU A 86 -8.23 -0.75 10.36
CA GLU A 86 -8.59 -1.40 11.63
C GLU A 86 -7.40 -1.43 12.58
N ILE A 87 -6.21 -1.83 12.10
CA ILE A 87 -4.98 -1.90 12.90
C ILE A 87 -4.61 -0.52 13.49
N VAL A 88 -4.72 0.54 12.71
CA VAL A 88 -4.44 1.90 13.16
C VAL A 88 -5.46 2.35 14.21
N LEU A 89 -6.74 2.06 14.02
CA LEU A 89 -7.79 2.41 14.97
C LEU A 89 -7.67 1.60 16.27
N ASP A 90 -7.38 0.31 16.18
CA ASP A 90 -7.11 -0.57 17.32
C ASP A 90 -5.93 -0.05 18.14
N GLY A 91 -4.83 0.37 17.49
CA GLY A 91 -3.67 0.95 18.15
C GLY A 91 -3.96 2.28 18.87
N LEU A 92 -4.89 3.09 18.34
CA LEU A 92 -5.29 4.35 18.97
C LEU A 92 -6.28 4.15 20.11
N LEU A 93 -7.30 3.31 19.90
CA LEU A 93 -8.40 3.10 20.83
C LEU A 93 -8.09 2.03 21.89
N GLY A 94 -7.05 1.21 21.68
CA GLY A 94 -6.67 0.11 22.58
C GLY A 94 -7.65 -1.05 22.50
N THR A 95 -8.34 -1.16 21.37
CA THR A 95 -9.24 -2.24 21.03
C THR A 95 -8.48 -3.35 20.31
N HIS A 96 -9.14 -4.49 20.14
CA HIS A 96 -8.63 -5.58 19.33
C HIS A 96 -9.78 -6.06 18.46
N ARG A 97 -9.63 -5.94 17.13
CA ARG A 97 -10.66 -6.24 16.13
C ARG A 97 -11.89 -5.36 16.27
N LEU A 98 -11.67 -4.04 16.21
CA LEU A 98 -12.73 -3.02 16.32
C LEU A 98 -13.98 -3.34 15.48
N PHE A 99 -13.82 -3.89 14.27
CA PHE A 99 -14.93 -4.14 13.36
C PHE A 99 -15.62 -5.49 13.57
N ALA A 100 -15.01 -6.44 14.28
CA ALA A 100 -15.56 -7.77 14.48
C ALA A 100 -16.97 -7.81 15.09
N PRO A 101 -17.30 -7.02 16.14
CA PRO A 101 -18.65 -7.00 16.72
C PRO A 101 -19.73 -6.52 15.74
N TYR A 102 -19.37 -5.69 14.77
CA TYR A 102 -20.31 -5.10 13.81
C TYR A 102 -20.52 -5.96 12.56
N MET A 103 -19.54 -6.82 12.22
CA MET A 103 -19.52 -7.59 10.97
C MET A 103 -19.85 -9.08 11.15
N GLY A 104 -19.81 -9.61 12.37
CA GLY A 104 -20.20 -11.00 12.64
C GLY A 104 -19.42 -12.02 11.81
N SER A 105 -20.11 -12.96 11.16
CA SER A 105 -19.48 -14.03 10.36
C SER A 105 -18.72 -13.52 9.12
N MET A 106 -19.11 -12.38 8.57
CA MET A 106 -18.41 -11.75 7.43
C MET A 106 -16.98 -11.34 7.79
N TYR A 107 -16.74 -10.98 9.05
CA TYR A 107 -15.41 -10.64 9.55
C TYR A 107 -14.43 -11.80 9.42
N ASN A 108 -14.87 -13.03 9.72
CA ASN A 108 -14.01 -14.22 9.63
C ASN A 108 -13.56 -14.49 8.19
N VAL A 109 -14.46 -14.29 7.21
CA VAL A 109 -14.12 -14.42 5.79
C VAL A 109 -13.14 -13.33 5.36
N LEU A 110 -13.35 -12.11 5.84
CA LEU A 110 -12.47 -10.98 5.55
C LEU A 110 -11.05 -11.21 6.09
N ILE A 111 -10.91 -11.61 7.36
CA ILE A 111 -9.60 -11.91 7.96
C ILE A 111 -8.92 -13.09 7.28
N ALA A 112 -9.65 -14.18 7.01
CA ALA A 112 -9.08 -15.31 6.27
C ALA A 112 -8.56 -14.89 4.88
N THR A 113 -9.28 -13.97 4.21
CA THR A 113 -8.85 -13.40 2.93
C THR A 113 -7.56 -12.59 3.11
N PHE A 114 -7.47 -11.74 4.13
CA PHE A 114 -6.28 -10.96 4.43
C PHE A 114 -5.07 -11.84 4.75
N GLU A 115 -5.23 -12.89 5.55
CA GLU A 115 -4.17 -13.83 5.89
C GLU A 115 -3.62 -14.56 4.65
N VAL A 116 -4.51 -15.02 3.75
CA VAL A 116 -4.10 -15.64 2.48
C VAL A 116 -3.31 -14.65 1.62
N PHE A 117 -3.80 -13.42 1.45
CA PHE A 117 -3.06 -12.41 0.70
C PHE A 117 -1.73 -12.06 1.37
N ALA A 118 -1.67 -11.94 2.69
CA ALA A 118 -0.45 -11.65 3.43
C ALA A 118 0.60 -12.73 3.21
N ALA A 119 0.21 -14.01 3.25
CA ALA A 119 1.11 -15.13 2.96
C ALA A 119 1.62 -15.09 1.52
N LEU A 120 0.75 -14.84 0.53
CA LEU A 120 1.12 -14.72 -0.88
C LEU A 120 2.06 -13.53 -1.15
N VAL A 121 1.80 -12.38 -0.52
CA VAL A 121 2.67 -11.20 -0.58
C VAL A 121 4.02 -11.51 0.03
N LEU A 122 4.07 -12.16 1.20
CA LEU A 122 5.32 -12.53 1.86
C LEU A 122 6.17 -13.45 0.97
N ILE A 123 5.58 -14.50 0.41
CA ILE A 123 6.26 -15.40 -0.54
C ILE A 123 6.80 -14.60 -1.73
N SER A 124 5.99 -13.73 -2.31
CA SER A 124 6.38 -12.93 -3.48
C SER A 124 7.53 -11.97 -3.18
N VAL A 125 7.50 -11.31 -2.02
CA VAL A 125 8.56 -10.41 -1.56
C VAL A 125 9.86 -11.17 -1.28
N VAL A 126 9.79 -12.35 -0.67
CA VAL A 126 10.97 -13.22 -0.45
C VAL A 126 11.59 -13.61 -1.80
N ILE A 127 10.79 -14.00 -2.79
CA ILE A 127 11.30 -14.31 -4.13
C ILE A 127 11.96 -13.08 -4.77
N PHE A 128 11.32 -11.91 -4.70
CA PHE A 128 11.92 -10.67 -5.22
C PHE A 128 13.22 -10.30 -4.50
N TRP A 129 13.29 -10.51 -3.19
CA TRP A 129 14.47 -10.25 -2.38
C TRP A 129 15.62 -11.21 -2.72
N LEU A 130 15.33 -12.51 -2.84
CA LEU A 130 16.32 -13.52 -3.27
C LEU A 130 16.83 -13.23 -4.68
N ARG A 131 15.94 -12.89 -5.61
CA ARG A 131 16.33 -12.49 -6.96
C ARG A 131 17.23 -11.25 -6.95
N ARG A 132 17.00 -10.28 -6.06
CA ARG A 132 17.81 -9.06 -6.00
C ARG A 132 19.18 -9.28 -5.35
N ASN A 133 19.27 -10.16 -4.35
CA ASN A 133 20.46 -10.23 -3.48
C ASN A 133 21.28 -11.52 -3.65
N ALA A 134 20.63 -12.66 -3.89
CA ALA A 134 21.30 -13.96 -3.98
C ALA A 134 21.60 -14.35 -5.43
N ILE A 135 20.65 -14.08 -6.33
CA ILE A 135 20.75 -14.46 -7.74
C ILE A 135 21.25 -13.24 -8.53
N LYS A 136 22.54 -13.21 -8.89
CA LYS A 136 23.11 -12.16 -9.76
C LYS A 136 22.66 -12.35 -11.22
N ILE A 137 21.37 -12.15 -11.52
CA ILE A 137 20.80 -12.14 -12.88
C ILE A 137 20.22 -10.76 -13.19
#